data_AF-A0A5J6GD74-F1
#
_entry.id   AF-A0A5J6GD74-F1
#
_cell.length_a   1.000
_cell.length_b   1.000
_cell.length_c   1.000
_cell.angle_alpha   90.00
_cell.angle_beta   90.00
_cell.angle_gamma   90.00
#
_symmetry.space_group_name_H-M   'P 1'
#
loop_
_entity.id
_entity.type
_entity.pdbx_description
1 polymer ?
#
loop_
_entity_poly.entity_id
_entity_poly.type
_entity_poly.pdbx_seq_one_letter_code
_entity_poly.pdbx_strand_id
1 'polypeptide(L)'
;MRADMEVPVNEHNHEEREPTAVALRASHAARAESAAARAAALIPYVEQLGSDGHADAAWKIAHAARVAAQALAVLSESAPDPAADSRCARNAAASAAQASQMGQLVDADAELSAVACRAALNASQAAGVAAGAKYLGTDEGLNAEADAAEKAAVTAAVNAGWVRPGEAVPSVATGVRSPEVMSMMHL
;
A
#
# COMPACT_ATOMS: atom_id res chain seq x y z
N MET A 1 -15.28 -33.40 -49.62
CA MET A 1 -16.00 -33.10 -48.37
C MET A 1 -15.07 -33.41 -47.19
N ARG A 2 -14.40 -32.40 -46.64
CA ARG A 2 -13.69 -32.48 -45.37
C ARG A 2 -14.55 -31.73 -44.35
N ALA A 3 -14.87 -32.39 -43.25
CA ALA A 3 -15.67 -31.83 -42.17
C ALA A 3 -14.84 -30.79 -41.41
N ASP A 4 -15.38 -29.58 -41.30
CA ASP A 4 -14.91 -28.54 -40.40
C ASP A 4 -15.20 -29.00 -38.97
N MET A 5 -14.13 -29.19 -38.20
CA MET A 5 -14.19 -29.53 -36.79
C MET A 5 -14.15 -28.21 -36.01
N GLU A 6 -15.33 -27.63 -35.78
CA GLU A 6 -15.48 -26.50 -34.85
C GLU A 6 -15.09 -26.97 -33.45
N VAL A 7 -13.93 -26.51 -32.99
CA VAL A 7 -13.52 -26.64 -31.59
C VAL A 7 -14.37 -25.65 -30.79
N PRO A 8 -15.14 -26.09 -29.77
CA PRO A 8 -15.91 -25.16 -28.97
C PRO A 8 -14.94 -24.27 -28.18
N VAL A 9 -15.05 -22.95 -28.42
CA VAL A 9 -14.35 -21.95 -27.63
C VAL A 9 -14.94 -22.00 -26.23
N ASN A 10 -14.08 -22.27 -25.25
CA ASN A 10 -14.47 -22.56 -23.87
C ASN A 10 -14.86 -21.26 -23.13
N GLU A 11 -16.07 -20.76 -23.36
CA GLU A 11 -16.63 -19.54 -22.74
C GLU A 11 -16.67 -19.61 -21.20
N HIS A 12 -16.72 -20.81 -20.64
CA HIS A 12 -16.74 -21.06 -19.19
C HIS A 12 -15.45 -20.67 -18.46
N ASN A 13 -14.31 -20.60 -19.16
CA ASN A 13 -13.02 -20.20 -18.54
C ASN A 13 -12.88 -18.68 -18.35
N HIS A 14 -13.69 -17.87 -19.04
CA HIS A 14 -13.60 -16.41 -18.95
C HIS A 14 -14.46 -15.90 -17.78
N GLU A 15 -15.64 -16.49 -17.58
CA GLU A 15 -16.60 -16.12 -16.55
C GLU A 15 -16.20 -16.54 -15.13
N GLU A 16 -15.36 -17.57 -14.93
CA GLU A 16 -14.82 -17.92 -13.60
C GLU A 16 -13.54 -17.12 -13.24
N ARG A 17 -12.84 -16.62 -14.26
CA ARG A 17 -11.57 -15.88 -14.11
C ARG A 17 -11.77 -14.40 -13.79
N GLU A 18 -12.84 -13.81 -14.29
CA GLU A 18 -13.23 -12.43 -13.97
C GLU A 18 -13.71 -12.22 -12.51
N PRO A 19 -14.60 -13.03 -11.92
CA PRO A 19 -15.04 -12.86 -10.54
C PRO A 19 -13.90 -13.12 -9.54
N THR A 20 -12.97 -14.01 -9.87
CA THR A 20 -11.76 -14.25 -9.06
C THR A 20 -10.78 -13.08 -9.16
N ALA A 21 -10.58 -12.48 -10.34
CA ALA A 21 -9.74 -11.29 -10.50
C ALA A 21 -10.32 -10.05 -9.78
N VAL A 22 -11.65 -9.86 -9.81
CA VAL A 22 -12.32 -8.76 -9.10
C VAL A 22 -12.24 -8.93 -7.58
N ALA A 23 -12.42 -10.16 -7.07
CA ALA A 23 -12.27 -10.44 -5.64
C ALA A 23 -10.82 -10.22 -5.16
N LEU A 24 -9.83 -10.69 -5.92
CA LEU A 24 -8.41 -10.45 -5.64
C LEU A 24 -8.09 -8.97 -5.68
N ARG A 25 -8.61 -8.23 -6.66
CA ARG A 25 -8.47 -6.79 -6.73
C ARG A 25 -8.97 -6.10 -5.46
N ALA A 26 -10.17 -6.46 -4.98
CA ALA A 26 -10.72 -5.85 -3.78
C ALA A 26 -9.80 -6.05 -2.55
N SER A 27 -9.23 -7.26 -2.38
CA SER A 27 -8.23 -7.53 -1.33
C SER A 27 -6.97 -6.68 -1.51
N HIS A 28 -6.38 -6.65 -2.71
CA HIS A 28 -5.16 -5.88 -2.98
C HIS A 28 -5.38 -4.37 -2.79
N ALA A 29 -6.53 -3.85 -3.22
CA ALA A 29 -6.93 -2.46 -3.03
C ALA A 29 -7.09 -2.12 -1.54
N ALA A 30 -7.80 -2.94 -0.76
CA ALA A 30 -7.95 -2.73 0.67
C ALA A 30 -6.60 -2.70 1.40
N ARG A 31 -5.66 -3.58 1.01
CA ARG A 31 -4.30 -3.58 1.56
C ARG A 31 -3.52 -2.32 1.18
N ALA A 32 -3.63 -1.87 -0.07
CA ALA A 32 -3.00 -0.64 -0.55
C ALA A 32 -3.56 0.61 0.15
N GLU A 33 -4.88 0.67 0.33
CA GLU A 33 -5.59 1.72 1.08
C GLU A 33 -5.11 1.78 2.53
N SER A 34 -5.09 0.63 3.21
CA SER A 34 -4.59 0.54 4.58
C SER A 34 -3.15 1.04 4.70
N ALA A 35 -2.25 0.59 3.83
CA ALA A 35 -0.85 1.02 3.85
C ALA A 35 -0.71 2.53 3.59
N ALA A 36 -1.44 3.08 2.62
CA ALA A 36 -1.41 4.50 2.32
C ALA A 36 -1.96 5.35 3.48
N ALA A 37 -3.02 4.89 4.16
CA ALA A 37 -3.59 5.58 5.32
C ALA A 37 -2.58 5.62 6.47
N ARG A 38 -1.91 4.49 6.75
CA ARG A 38 -0.85 4.44 7.78
C ARG A 38 0.32 5.37 7.48
N ALA A 39 0.72 5.46 6.21
CA ALA A 39 1.77 6.37 5.79
C ALA A 39 1.37 7.84 5.97
N ALA A 40 0.13 8.20 5.64
CA ALA A 40 -0.39 9.55 5.77
C ALA A 40 -0.55 9.98 7.24
N ALA A 41 -0.99 9.08 8.12
CA ALA A 41 -1.24 9.38 9.53
C ALA A 41 0.05 9.76 10.32
N LEU A 42 1.21 9.36 9.81
CA LEU A 42 2.51 9.77 10.37
C LEU A 42 2.82 11.25 10.18
N ILE A 43 2.20 11.93 9.21
CA ILE A 43 2.42 13.37 8.97
C ILE A 43 1.99 14.20 10.19
N PRO A 44 0.70 14.18 10.62
CA PRO A 44 0.27 14.93 11.80
C PRO A 44 0.94 14.45 13.10
N TYR A 45 1.33 13.16 13.18
CA TYR A 45 2.09 12.63 14.32
C TYR A 45 3.44 13.35 14.50
N VAL A 46 4.23 13.44 13.42
CA VAL A 46 5.55 14.08 13.46
C VAL A 46 5.42 15.60 13.65
N GLU A 47 4.40 16.23 13.07
CA GLU A 47 4.12 17.65 13.30
C GLU A 47 3.82 17.95 14.78
N GLN A 48 3.14 17.03 15.47
CA GLN A 48 2.81 17.17 16.89
C GLN A 48 4.04 17.07 17.82
N LEU A 49 5.11 16.39 17.39
CA LEU A 49 6.35 16.24 18.16
C LEU A 49 7.28 17.46 18.07
N GLY A 50 6.94 18.47 17.25
CA GLY A 50 7.66 19.75 17.12
C GLY A 50 8.50 19.84 15.84
N SER A 51 8.35 20.94 15.09
CA SER A 51 8.84 21.08 13.71
C SER A 51 10.35 21.21 13.55
N ASP A 52 11.05 21.76 14.55
CA ASP A 52 12.38 22.32 14.30
C ASP A 52 13.49 21.25 14.24
N GLY A 53 13.25 20.04 14.74
CA GLY A 53 14.20 18.91 14.72
C GLY A 53 13.94 17.85 13.63
N HIS A 54 12.76 17.86 12.99
CA HIS A 54 12.27 16.71 12.22
C HIS A 54 11.76 17.04 10.82
N ALA A 55 12.06 18.23 10.29
CA ALA A 55 11.62 18.66 8.95
C ALA A 55 11.98 17.67 7.82
N ASP A 56 13.18 17.07 7.85
CA ASP A 56 13.59 16.06 6.88
C ASP A 56 12.76 14.78 6.99
N ALA A 57 12.46 14.33 8.22
CA ALA A 57 11.60 13.18 8.45
C ALA A 57 10.16 13.44 7.97
N ALA A 58 9.61 14.62 8.27
CA ALA A 58 8.29 15.05 7.82
C ALA A 58 8.20 15.06 6.28
N TRP A 59 9.21 15.61 5.59
CA TRP A 59 9.27 15.60 4.12
C TRP A 59 9.31 14.17 3.55
N LYS A 60 10.13 13.28 4.13
CA LYS A 60 10.24 11.88 3.70
C LYS A 60 8.95 11.10 3.92
N ILE A 61 8.27 11.32 5.04
CA ILE A 61 6.96 10.72 5.34
C ILE A 61 5.92 11.20 4.33
N ALA A 62 5.82 12.51 4.10
CA ALA A 62 4.89 13.07 3.12
C ALA A 62 5.19 12.54 1.70
N HIS A 63 6.46 12.38 1.36
CA HIS A 63 6.86 11.77 0.09
C HIS A 63 6.40 10.31 -0.02
N ALA A 64 6.64 9.50 1.01
CA ALA A 64 6.22 8.11 1.05
C ALA A 64 4.68 7.96 0.99
N ALA A 65 3.95 8.78 1.74
CA ALA A 65 2.48 8.81 1.69
C ALA A 65 1.96 9.11 0.27
N ARG A 66 2.58 10.06 -0.43
CA ARG A 66 2.24 10.37 -1.83
C ARG A 66 2.47 9.19 -2.78
N VAL A 67 3.61 8.51 -2.65
CA VAL A 67 3.93 7.34 -3.49
C VAL A 67 2.96 6.19 -3.22
N ALA A 68 2.57 5.98 -1.96
CA ALA A 68 1.56 4.98 -1.60
C ALA A 68 0.18 5.31 -2.23
N ALA A 69 -0.24 6.57 -2.16
CA ALA A 69 -1.48 7.03 -2.78
C ALA A 69 -1.46 6.90 -4.32
N GLN A 70 -0.32 7.15 -4.96
CA GLN A 70 -0.15 6.95 -6.40
C GLN A 70 -0.28 5.46 -6.80
N ALA A 71 0.29 4.55 -6.00
CA ALA A 71 0.14 3.12 -6.24
C ALA A 71 -1.33 2.68 -6.15
N LEU A 72 -2.10 3.26 -5.22
CA LEU A 72 -3.54 3.05 -5.11
C LEU A 72 -4.33 3.63 -6.29
N ALA A 73 -3.98 4.81 -6.79
CA ALA A 73 -4.65 5.39 -7.95
C ALA A 73 -4.47 4.53 -9.22
N VAL A 74 -3.29 3.93 -9.41
CA VAL A 74 -3.04 3.00 -10.53
C VAL A 74 -3.99 1.78 -10.48
N LEU A 75 -4.32 1.29 -9.27
CA LEU A 75 -5.28 0.20 -9.07
C LEU A 75 -6.70 0.55 -9.52
N SER A 76 -7.16 1.77 -9.23
CA SER A 76 -8.54 2.20 -9.52
C SER A 76 -8.77 2.56 -10.99
N GLU A 77 -7.72 2.94 -11.71
CA GLU A 77 -7.80 3.37 -13.12
C GLU A 77 -7.64 2.21 -14.12
N SER A 78 -7.16 1.05 -13.68
CA SER A 78 -6.80 -0.09 -14.55
C SER A 78 -7.85 -1.21 -14.55
N ALA A 79 -7.87 -2.06 -15.59
CA ALA A 79 -8.69 -3.29 -15.60
C ALA A 79 -8.14 -4.35 -14.62
N PRO A 80 -8.96 -5.26 -14.05
CA PRO A 80 -8.52 -6.30 -13.10
C PRO A 80 -7.35 -7.14 -13.58
N ASP A 81 -6.22 -7.04 -12.88
CA ASP A 81 -5.02 -7.85 -13.11
C ASP A 81 -4.37 -8.16 -11.75
N PRO A 82 -4.53 -9.39 -11.21
CA PRO A 82 -3.98 -9.77 -9.91
C PRO A 82 -2.48 -9.52 -9.75
N ALA A 83 -1.69 -9.63 -10.83
CA ALA A 83 -0.25 -9.46 -10.78
C ALA A 83 0.13 -7.97 -10.72
N ALA A 84 -0.52 -7.13 -11.52
CA ALA A 84 -0.37 -5.68 -11.43
C ALA A 84 -0.89 -5.16 -10.09
N ASP A 85 -2.05 -5.66 -9.65
CA ASP A 85 -2.73 -5.19 -8.46
C ASP A 85 -1.92 -5.53 -7.20
N SER A 86 -1.43 -6.76 -7.09
CA SER A 86 -0.56 -7.18 -5.98
C SER A 86 0.76 -6.39 -5.93
N ARG A 87 1.33 -6.02 -7.09
CA ARG A 87 2.52 -5.15 -7.15
C ARG A 87 2.23 -3.74 -6.66
N CYS A 88 1.05 -3.19 -6.95
CA CYS A 88 0.64 -1.89 -6.44
C CYS A 88 0.46 -1.94 -4.91
N ALA A 89 -0.21 -2.97 -4.38
CA ALA A 89 -0.35 -3.18 -2.94
C ALA A 89 1.01 -3.32 -2.24
N ARG A 90 1.94 -4.07 -2.82
CA ARG A 90 3.32 -4.17 -2.33
C ARG A 90 4.03 -2.81 -2.31
N ASN A 91 3.91 -2.02 -3.37
CA ASN A 91 4.57 -0.72 -3.45
C ASN A 91 4.02 0.25 -2.39
N ALA A 92 2.70 0.26 -2.17
CA ALA A 92 2.08 1.02 -1.08
C ALA A 92 2.59 0.56 0.30
N ALA A 93 2.67 -0.74 0.55
CA ALA A 93 3.21 -1.29 1.80
C ALA A 93 4.69 -0.95 2.01
N ALA A 94 5.50 -0.97 0.95
CA ALA A 94 6.90 -0.56 1.01
C ALA A 94 7.06 0.93 1.35
N SER A 95 6.25 1.81 0.75
CA SER A 95 6.21 3.23 1.10
C SER A 95 5.76 3.45 2.54
N ALA A 96 4.73 2.73 3.01
CA ALA A 96 4.31 2.79 4.41
C ALA A 96 5.42 2.35 5.38
N ALA A 97 6.21 1.34 5.02
CA ALA A 97 7.37 0.91 5.80
C ALA A 97 8.50 1.97 5.80
N GLN A 98 8.71 2.70 4.71
CA GLN A 98 9.65 3.82 4.67
C GLN A 98 9.19 4.97 5.57
N ALA A 99 7.90 5.33 5.52
CA ALA A 99 7.32 6.32 6.43
C ALA A 99 7.49 5.88 7.90
N SER A 100 7.20 4.61 8.20
CA SER A 100 7.32 4.06 9.56
C SER A 100 8.75 4.08 10.10
N GLN A 101 9.75 3.88 9.24
CA GLN A 101 11.16 4.05 9.64
C GLN A 101 11.45 5.50 10.04
N MET A 102 10.90 6.47 9.32
CA MET A 102 11.06 7.88 9.69
C MET A 102 10.31 8.21 10.99
N GLY A 103 9.08 7.69 11.17
CA GLY A 103 8.33 7.80 12.43
C GLY A 103 9.10 7.24 13.62
N GLN A 104 9.74 6.07 13.45
CA GLN A 104 10.62 5.50 14.47
C GLN A 104 11.84 6.39 14.76
N LEU A 105 12.47 7.00 13.74
CA LEU A 105 13.62 7.88 13.97
C LEU A 105 13.25 9.15 14.72
N VAL A 106 12.04 9.67 14.49
CA VAL A 106 11.52 10.83 15.21
C VAL A 106 11.25 10.49 16.68
N ASP A 107 10.81 9.26 16.94
CA ASP A 107 10.44 8.78 18.28
C ASP A 107 11.31 7.58 18.71
N ALA A 108 12.63 7.77 18.62
CA ALA A 108 13.63 6.70 18.73
C ALA A 108 13.66 6.01 20.11
N ASP A 109 13.21 6.70 21.15
CA ASP A 109 13.18 6.19 22.52
C ASP A 109 11.90 5.41 22.84
N ALA A 110 10.89 5.41 21.95
CA ALA A 110 9.64 4.70 22.16
C ALA A 110 9.66 3.27 21.61
N GLU A 111 9.56 2.30 22.52
CA GLU A 111 9.44 0.88 22.19
C GLU A 111 8.26 0.60 21.24
N LEU A 112 7.14 1.31 21.43
CA LEU A 112 5.94 1.17 20.59
C LEU A 112 6.19 1.62 19.15
N SER A 113 6.98 2.67 18.94
CA SER A 113 7.39 3.15 17.61
C SER A 113 8.31 2.14 16.89
N ALA A 114 9.21 1.49 17.62
CA ALA A 114 10.03 0.40 17.07
C ALA A 114 9.18 -0.84 16.70
N VAL A 115 8.18 -1.19 17.52
CA VAL A 115 7.23 -2.28 17.23
C VAL A 115 6.40 -1.97 15.99
N ALA A 116 5.88 -0.75 15.86
CA ALA A 116 5.12 -0.30 14.69
C ALA A 116 5.95 -0.33 13.41
N CYS A 117 7.19 0.14 13.45
CA CYS A 117 8.11 0.06 12.31
C CYS A 117 8.39 -1.38 11.88
N ARG A 118 8.69 -2.27 12.83
CA ARG A 118 8.92 -3.69 12.53
C ARG A 118 7.68 -4.36 11.94
N ALA A 119 6.49 -4.06 12.45
CA ALA A 119 5.25 -4.59 11.89
C ALA A 119 5.01 -4.09 10.45
N ALA A 120 5.30 -2.82 10.16
CA ALA A 120 5.21 -2.26 8.81
C ALA A 120 6.20 -2.91 7.83
N LEU A 121 7.44 -3.18 8.27
CA LEU A 121 8.44 -3.91 7.48
C LEU A 121 7.97 -5.35 7.18
N ASN A 122 7.39 -6.05 8.16
CA ASN A 122 6.83 -7.38 7.96
C ASN A 122 5.67 -7.37 6.95
N ALA A 123 4.77 -6.39 7.04
CA ALA A 123 3.69 -6.22 6.06
C ALA A 123 4.22 -5.98 4.64
N SER A 124 5.26 -5.15 4.48
CA SER A 124 5.93 -4.93 3.19
C SER A 124 6.57 -6.21 2.64
N GLN A 125 7.22 -7.00 3.49
CA GLN A 125 7.84 -8.27 3.10
C GLN A 125 6.79 -9.30 2.67
N ALA A 126 5.73 -9.49 3.46
CA ALA A 126 4.64 -10.42 3.14
C ALA A 126 3.94 -10.05 1.82
N ALA A 127 3.64 -8.75 1.61
CA ALA A 127 3.12 -8.27 0.33
C ALA A 127 4.11 -8.48 -0.82
N GLY A 128 5.42 -8.38 -0.56
CA GLY A 128 6.47 -8.67 -1.54
C GLY A 128 6.51 -10.13 -1.97
N VAL A 129 6.31 -11.06 -1.02
CA VAL A 129 6.22 -12.50 -1.30
C VAL A 129 4.96 -12.81 -2.11
N ALA A 130 3.81 -12.26 -1.71
CA ALA A 130 2.54 -12.44 -2.42
C ALA A 130 2.57 -11.90 -3.87
N ALA A 131 3.24 -10.76 -4.09
CA ALA A 131 3.43 -10.16 -5.41
C ALA A 131 4.54 -10.81 -6.25
N GLY A 132 5.25 -11.80 -5.71
CA GLY A 132 6.39 -12.43 -6.36
C GLY A 132 6.03 -13.07 -7.70
N ALA A 133 7.01 -13.07 -8.63
CA ALA A 133 6.81 -13.56 -10.01
C ALA A 133 6.32 -15.01 -10.11
N LYS A 134 6.55 -15.82 -9.07
CA LYS A 134 6.10 -17.21 -8.97
C LYS A 134 4.57 -17.33 -8.80
N TYR A 135 3.96 -16.40 -8.08
CA TYR A 135 2.56 -16.50 -7.64
C TYR A 135 1.66 -15.44 -8.27
N LEU A 136 2.24 -14.38 -8.85
CA LEU A 136 1.52 -13.35 -9.61
C LEU A 136 0.30 -12.78 -8.87
N GLY A 137 0.35 -12.70 -7.54
CA GLY A 137 -0.73 -12.15 -6.71
C GLY A 137 -1.99 -13.02 -6.59
N THR A 138 -1.97 -14.27 -7.03
CA THR A 138 -3.16 -15.16 -7.00
C THR A 138 -3.14 -16.21 -5.89
N ASP A 139 -2.01 -16.40 -5.20
CA ASP A 139 -1.91 -17.39 -4.12
C ASP A 139 -2.69 -16.93 -2.87
N GLU A 140 -3.76 -17.66 -2.54
CA GLU A 140 -4.66 -17.33 -1.44
C GLU A 140 -3.96 -17.32 -0.08
N GLY A 141 -3.05 -18.28 0.16
CA GLY A 141 -2.34 -18.39 1.44
C GLY A 141 -1.39 -17.22 1.67
N LEU A 142 -0.63 -16.85 0.64
CA LEU A 142 0.28 -15.70 0.69
C LEU A 142 -0.49 -14.37 0.77
N ASN A 143 -1.63 -14.26 0.10
CA ASN A 143 -2.49 -13.09 0.20
C ASN A 143 -3.08 -12.94 1.61
N ALA A 144 -3.55 -14.04 2.22
CA ALA A 144 -4.04 -14.03 3.59
C ALA A 144 -2.94 -13.69 4.61
N GLU A 145 -1.71 -14.17 4.40
CA GLU A 145 -0.55 -13.81 5.22
C GLU A 145 -0.23 -12.31 5.11
N ALA A 146 -0.27 -11.75 3.90
CA ALA A 146 -0.07 -10.32 3.67
C ALA A 146 -1.17 -9.47 4.34
N ASP A 147 -2.42 -9.93 4.31
CA ASP A 147 -3.54 -9.26 4.99
C ASP A 147 -3.41 -9.31 6.52
N ALA A 148 -3.01 -10.45 7.07
CA ALA A 148 -2.74 -10.60 8.50
C ALA A 148 -1.58 -9.69 8.95
N ALA A 149 -0.51 -9.62 8.15
CA ALA A 149 0.62 -8.75 8.44
C ALA A 149 0.24 -7.26 8.37
N GLU A 150 -0.57 -6.84 7.40
CA GLU A 150 -1.07 -5.46 7.33
C GLU A 150 -1.97 -5.13 8.53
N LYS A 151 -2.86 -6.04 8.95
CA LYS A 151 -3.68 -5.85 10.16
C LYS A 151 -2.82 -5.72 11.43
N ALA A 152 -1.75 -6.50 11.54
CA ALA A 152 -0.80 -6.37 12.65
C ALA A 152 -0.07 -5.02 12.61
N ALA A 153 0.29 -4.53 11.41
CA ALA A 153 0.91 -3.22 11.24
C ALA A 153 -0.02 -2.06 11.60
N VAL A 154 -1.31 -2.14 11.25
CA VAL A 154 -2.33 -1.18 11.72
C VAL A 154 -2.43 -1.20 13.24
N THR A 155 -2.53 -2.38 13.84
CA THR A 155 -2.66 -2.52 15.30
C THR A 155 -1.45 -1.92 16.02
N ALA A 156 -0.24 -2.19 15.53
CA ALA A 156 0.99 -1.64 16.11
C ALA A 156 1.07 -0.11 15.94
N ALA A 157 0.67 0.43 14.78
CA ALA A 157 0.65 1.87 14.54
C ALA A 157 -0.39 2.60 15.40
N VAL A 158 -1.56 1.98 15.66
CA VAL A 158 -2.54 2.50 16.61
C VAL A 158 -1.98 2.51 18.04
N ASN A 159 -1.32 1.42 18.46
CA ASN A 159 -0.70 1.36 19.78
C ASN A 159 0.42 2.39 19.96
N ALA A 160 1.16 2.70 18.89
CA ALA A 160 2.17 3.76 18.88
C ALA A 160 1.57 5.18 18.79
N GLY A 161 0.25 5.32 18.64
CA GLY A 161 -0.42 6.61 18.50
C GLY A 161 -0.27 7.27 17.13
N TRP A 162 0.30 6.57 16.15
CA TRP A 162 0.54 7.10 14.80
C TRP A 162 -0.71 7.17 13.94
N VAL A 163 -1.66 6.25 14.15
CA VAL A 163 -2.87 6.12 13.31
C VAL A 163 -4.10 6.38 14.16
N ARG A 164 -4.97 7.28 13.68
CA ARG A 164 -6.33 7.42 14.21
C ARG A 164 -7.27 6.48 13.44
N PRO A 165 -8.05 5.63 14.12
CA PRO A 165 -8.98 4.73 13.43
C PRO A 165 -9.96 5.50 12.53
N GLY A 166 -10.07 5.10 11.26
CA GLY A 166 -11.06 5.65 10.31
C GLY A 166 -10.62 6.87 9.50
N GLU A 167 -9.34 7.25 9.53
CA GLU A 167 -8.82 8.35 8.69
C GLU A 167 -8.64 7.87 7.24
N ALA A 168 -9.28 8.55 6.30
CA ALA A 168 -9.25 8.20 4.89
C ALA A 168 -7.91 8.60 4.24
N VAL A 169 -7.43 7.80 3.29
CA VAL A 169 -6.29 8.15 2.45
C VAL A 169 -6.61 9.41 1.65
N PRO A 170 -5.75 10.44 1.66
CA PRO A 170 -5.90 11.54 0.73
C PRO A 170 -5.79 11.03 -0.71
N SER A 171 -6.83 11.24 -1.51
CA SER A 171 -6.76 10.99 -2.95
C SER A 171 -5.78 11.99 -3.57
N VAL A 172 -4.62 11.51 -4.00
CA VAL A 172 -3.64 12.35 -4.70
C VAL A 172 -3.97 12.28 -6.20
N ALA A 173 -4.33 13.43 -6.77
CA ALA A 173 -4.36 13.58 -8.22
C ALA A 173 -2.97 13.22 -8.78
N THR A 174 -2.92 12.18 -9.60
CA THR A 174 -1.72 11.57 -10.22
C THR A 174 -0.96 12.51 -11.17
N GLY A 175 -1.32 13.79 -11.22
CA GLY A 175 -0.88 14.75 -12.24
C GLY A 175 0.02 15.90 -11.78
N VAL A 176 0.41 16.05 -10.51
CA VAL A 176 1.34 17.13 -10.12
C VAL A 176 2.76 16.59 -10.09
N ARG A 177 3.55 16.95 -11.10
CA ARG A 177 4.97 16.59 -11.17
C ARG A 177 5.68 17.23 -9.97
N SER A 178 6.61 16.49 -9.36
CA SER A 178 7.40 16.91 -8.19
C SER A 178 7.98 18.34 -8.19
N PRO A 179 8.26 19.01 -9.33
CA PRO A 179 8.71 20.41 -9.31
C PRO A 179 7.63 21.43 -8.90
N GLU A 180 6.34 21.18 -9.20
CA GLU A 180 5.26 22.14 -8.94
C GLU A 180 4.88 22.18 -7.45
N VAL A 181 5.01 21.05 -6.75
CA VAL A 181 4.86 20.99 -5.29
C VAL A 181 6.00 21.71 -4.58
N MET A 182 7.23 21.66 -5.10
CA MET A 182 8.34 22.44 -4.55
C MET A 182 8.17 23.95 -4.80
N SER A 183 7.54 24.35 -5.91
CA SER A 183 7.20 25.76 -6.15
C SER A 183 6.07 26.28 -5.25
N MET A 184 5.24 25.41 -4.68
CA MET A 184 4.15 25.79 -3.77
C MET A 184 4.56 25.76 -2.28
N MET A 185 5.70 25.16 -1.95
CA MET A 185 6.24 25.14 -0.58
C MET A 185 7.34 26.18 -0.33
N HIS A 186 7.56 27.09 -1.28
CA HIS A 186 8.26 28.34 -1.04
C HIS A 186 7.25 29.46 -0.71
N LEU A 187 6.86 29.51 0.56
CA LEU A 187 6.44 30.74 1.23
C LEU A 187 7.35 30.96 2.43
#